data_AF-A0A536Z205-F1
#
_entry.id   AF-A0A536Z205-F1
#
_cell.length_a   1.000
_cell.length_b   1.000
_cell.length_c   1.000
_cell.angle_alpha   90.00
_cell.angle_beta   90.00
_cell.angle_gamma   90.00
#
_symmetry.space_group_name_H-M   'P 1'
#
loop_
_entity.id
_entity.type
_entity.pdbx_description
1 polymer ?
#
loop_
_entity_poly.entity_id
_entity_poly.type
_entity_poly.pdbx_seq_one_letter_code
_entity_poly.pdbx_strand_id
1 'polypeptide(L)'
;RTGTRRVVMMLVGGPLERMLRVALVTTHLPLSAVPAAITQPAIEELLLIVAADLTSKFGVAKPRIAVCGLNPHAGEGGLLGREEIDIIAPAIKAARAAGLDVVGPIPADTAFVPSLLAEFDCVVAMYHDQGLPVLKHASFGHGINIT
;
A
#
# COMPACT_ATOMS: atom_id res chain seq x y z
N ARG A 1 -9.44 17.29 15.53
CA ARG A 1 -10.09 18.46 14.89
C ARG A 1 -11.26 18.04 14.00
N THR A 2 -11.14 16.99 13.18
CA THR A 2 -12.23 16.53 12.29
C THR A 2 -13.11 15.40 12.86
N GLY A 3 -12.70 14.76 13.95
CA GLY A 3 -13.40 13.57 14.47
C GLY A 3 -13.19 12.30 13.62
N THR A 4 -12.30 12.35 12.62
CA THR A 4 -12.00 11.21 11.75
C THR A 4 -11.31 10.11 12.55
N ARG A 5 -11.89 8.91 12.54
CA ARG A 5 -11.35 7.73 13.25
C ARG A 5 -9.99 7.29 12.71
N ARG A 6 -9.86 7.28 11.38
CA ARG A 6 -8.64 6.88 10.68
C ARG A 6 -8.41 7.71 9.43
N VAL A 7 -7.14 8.04 9.21
CA VAL A 7 -6.63 8.65 7.99
C VAL A 7 -5.59 7.72 7.35
N VAL A 8 -5.41 7.84 6.04
CA VAL A 8 -4.38 7.14 5.30
C VAL A 8 -3.46 8.18 4.67
N MET A 9 -2.15 8.03 4.90
CA MET A 9 -1.17 8.83 4.19
C MET A 9 -0.92 8.19 2.83
N MET A 10 -1.07 8.97 1.76
CA MET A 10 -0.71 8.59 0.40
C MET A 10 0.23 9.62 -0.20
N LEU A 11 1.36 9.17 -0.73
CA LEU A 11 2.18 10.02 -1.59
C LEU A 11 1.86 9.76 -3.06
N VAL A 12 1.88 10.84 -3.85
CA VAL A 12 1.64 10.80 -5.29
C VAL A 12 2.75 11.56 -6.00
N GLY A 13 3.33 10.97 -7.05
CA GLY A 13 4.33 11.63 -7.88
C GLY A 13 4.80 10.76 -9.04
N GLY A 14 5.58 11.32 -9.95
CA GLY A 14 6.06 10.63 -11.15
C GLY A 14 5.71 11.40 -12.43
N PRO A 15 6.01 10.83 -13.61
CA PRO A 15 5.64 11.43 -14.90
C PRO A 15 4.12 11.65 -15.02
N LEU A 16 3.71 12.68 -15.76
CA LEU A 16 2.29 13.02 -15.96
C LEU A 16 1.50 11.88 -16.61
N GLU A 17 2.14 11.13 -17.49
CA GLU A 17 1.55 9.99 -18.18
C GLU A 17 1.26 8.84 -17.23
N ARG A 18 1.97 8.77 -16.09
CA ARG A 18 1.86 7.67 -15.14
C ARG A 18 2.30 8.07 -13.73
N MET A 19 1.37 8.67 -13.01
CA MET A 19 1.54 9.01 -11.60
C MET A 19 1.60 7.74 -10.74
N LEU A 20 2.67 7.61 -9.96
CA LEU A 20 2.81 6.60 -8.92
C LEU A 20 2.08 7.08 -7.66
N ARG A 21 1.20 6.24 -7.12
CA ARG A 21 0.50 6.45 -5.84
C ARG A 21 0.93 5.38 -4.85
N VAL A 22 1.46 5.80 -3.70
CA VAL A 22 1.89 4.91 -2.63
C VAL A 22 1.17 5.26 -1.34
N ALA A 23 0.29 4.36 -0.88
CA ALA A 23 -0.36 4.45 0.43
C ALA A 23 0.44 3.67 1.47
N LEU A 24 0.40 4.13 2.73
CA LEU A 24 1.19 3.55 3.81
C LEU A 24 0.31 2.96 4.92
N VAL A 25 0.52 1.70 5.28
CA VAL A 25 -0.14 1.07 6.44
C VAL A 25 0.32 1.72 7.74
N THR A 26 1.62 1.97 7.87
CA THR A 26 2.22 2.71 8.99
C THR A 26 2.98 3.93 8.47
N THR A 27 2.97 5.02 9.24
CA THR A 27 3.64 6.27 8.87
C THR A 27 4.96 6.43 9.63
N HIS A 28 5.06 7.41 10.52
CA HIS A 28 6.29 7.72 11.25
C HIS A 28 6.41 6.85 12.51
N LEU A 29 6.85 5.60 12.34
CA LEU A 29 7.19 4.69 13.43
C LEU A 29 8.68 4.33 13.38
N PRO A 30 9.32 4.09 14.53
CA PRO A 30 10.59 3.37 14.56
C PRO A 30 10.43 2.01 13.86
N LEU A 31 11.44 1.59 13.08
CA LEU A 31 11.35 0.35 12.30
C LEU A 31 11.05 -0.87 13.18
N SER A 32 11.59 -0.92 14.40
CA SER A 32 11.33 -2.00 15.37
C SER A 32 9.87 -2.10 15.83
N ALA A 33 9.07 -1.03 15.68
CA ALA A 33 7.65 -1.01 16.03
C ALA A 33 6.73 -1.38 14.86
N VAL A 34 7.27 -1.45 13.63
CA VAL A 34 6.46 -1.70 12.42
C VAL A 34 5.75 -3.06 12.50
N PRO A 35 6.40 -4.20 12.76
CA PRO A 35 5.72 -5.50 12.71
C PRO A 35 4.51 -5.58 13.65
N ALA A 36 4.65 -5.05 14.86
CA ALA A 36 3.57 -5.03 15.86
C ALA A 36 2.41 -4.10 15.49
N ALA A 37 2.64 -3.08 14.65
CA ALA A 37 1.62 -2.16 14.19
C ALA A 37 0.84 -2.68 12.97
N ILE A 38 1.38 -3.67 12.25
CA ILE A 38 0.69 -4.32 11.14
C ILE A 38 -0.34 -5.28 11.70
N THR A 39 -1.62 -4.93 11.56
CA THR A 39 -2.74 -5.77 11.99
C THR A 39 -3.74 -5.93 10.85
N GLN A 40 -4.48 -7.05 10.84
CA GLN A 40 -5.44 -7.34 9.78
C GLN A 40 -6.52 -6.24 9.69
N PRO A 41 -7.18 -5.83 10.81
CA PRO A 41 -8.15 -4.74 10.76
C PRO A 41 -7.53 -3.43 10.22
N ALA A 42 -6.24 -3.23 10.48
CA ALA A 42 -5.58 -2.03 10.01
C ALA A 42 -5.37 -2.00 8.50
N ILE A 43 -5.06 -3.15 7.90
CA ILE A 43 -4.92 -3.26 6.44
C ILE A 43 -6.30 -3.18 5.78
N GLU A 44 -7.32 -3.85 6.32
CA GLU A 44 -8.68 -3.84 5.78
C GLU A 44 -9.27 -2.43 5.74
N GLU A 45 -9.20 -1.68 6.85
CA GLU A 45 -9.70 -0.31 6.91
C GLU A 45 -8.94 0.61 5.95
N LEU A 46 -7.63 0.43 5.81
CA LEU A 46 -6.83 1.19 4.84
C LEU A 46 -7.27 0.90 3.41
N LEU A 47 -7.47 -0.38 3.04
CA LEU A 47 -7.84 -0.76 1.68
C LEU A 47 -9.21 -0.19 1.29
N LEU A 48 -10.17 -0.18 2.23
CA LEU A 48 -11.47 0.45 2.02
C LEU A 48 -11.35 1.96 1.78
N ILE A 49 -10.55 2.66 2.59
CA ILE A 49 -10.31 4.11 2.43
C ILE A 49 -9.63 4.39 1.08
N VAL A 50 -8.56 3.66 0.76
CA VAL A 50 -7.80 3.84 -0.49
C VAL A 50 -8.69 3.59 -1.70
N ALA A 51 -9.47 2.52 -1.73
CA ALA A 51 -10.36 2.23 -2.86
C ALA A 51 -11.45 3.30 -3.03
N ALA A 52 -12.06 3.74 -1.93
CA ALA A 52 -13.07 4.79 -1.95
C ALA A 52 -12.50 6.13 -2.44
N ASP A 53 -11.29 6.50 -2.00
CA ASP A 53 -10.62 7.73 -2.39
C ASP A 53 -10.12 7.67 -3.83
N LEU A 54 -9.57 6.54 -4.30
CA LEU A 54 -9.19 6.36 -5.70
C LEU A 54 -10.39 6.57 -6.63
N THR A 55 -11.57 6.11 -6.21
CA THR A 55 -12.80 6.33 -6.99
C THR A 55 -13.26 7.79 -6.91
N SER A 56 -13.46 8.32 -5.70
CA SER A 56 -14.14 9.60 -5.47
C SER A 56 -13.25 10.82 -5.67
N LYS A 57 -11.95 10.73 -5.35
CA LYS A 57 -10.99 11.85 -5.41
C LYS A 57 -10.08 11.77 -6.64
N PHE A 58 -9.80 10.57 -7.16
CA PHE A 58 -8.91 10.39 -8.31
C PHE A 58 -9.63 9.95 -9.60
N GLY A 59 -10.95 9.69 -9.55
CA GLY A 59 -11.74 9.34 -10.73
C GLY A 59 -11.44 7.95 -11.32
N VAL A 60 -10.80 7.06 -10.55
CA VAL A 60 -10.48 5.70 -10.97
C VAL A 60 -11.72 4.82 -10.79
N ALA A 61 -12.43 4.52 -11.88
CA ALA A 61 -13.72 3.83 -11.82
C ALA A 61 -13.67 2.40 -11.24
N LYS A 62 -12.53 1.70 -11.43
CA LYS A 62 -12.30 0.34 -10.92
C LYS A 62 -10.87 0.25 -10.38
N PRO A 63 -10.62 0.72 -9.14
CA PRO A 63 -9.27 0.78 -8.60
C PRO A 63 -8.65 -0.61 -8.44
N ARG A 64 -7.45 -0.78 -8.98
CA ARG A 64 -6.64 -1.99 -8.81
C ARG A 64 -5.45 -1.69 -7.91
N ILE A 65 -5.39 -2.35 -6.75
CA ILE A 65 -4.47 -2.03 -5.66
C ILE A 65 -3.46 -3.17 -5.46
N ALA A 66 -2.16 -2.89 -5.54
CA ALA A 66 -1.13 -3.81 -5.11
C ALA A 66 -0.83 -3.66 -3.62
N VAL A 67 -0.64 -4.75 -2.91
CA VAL A 67 -0.27 -4.77 -1.49
C VAL A 67 1.07 -5.47 -1.34
N CYS A 68 2.06 -4.77 -0.80
CA CYS A 68 3.37 -5.34 -0.50
C CYS A 68 3.28 -6.34 0.68
N GLY A 69 4.19 -7.31 0.73
CA GLY A 69 4.51 -7.99 1.99
C GLY A 69 5.19 -7.03 2.98
N LEU A 70 5.21 -7.38 4.26
CA LEU A 70 6.05 -6.74 5.27
C LEU A 70 7.50 -7.21 5.12
N ASN A 71 7.68 -8.51 4.98
CA ASN A 71 8.96 -9.16 4.94
C ASN A 71 9.54 -9.19 3.51
N PRO A 72 10.89 -9.27 3.36
CA PRO A 72 11.50 -9.56 2.07
C PRO A 72 10.88 -10.79 1.42
N HIS A 73 10.75 -10.78 0.09
CA HIS A 73 10.11 -11.86 -0.66
C HIS A 73 8.67 -12.18 -0.20
N ALA A 74 7.99 -11.22 0.44
CA ALA A 74 6.69 -11.43 1.06
C ALA A 74 6.68 -12.67 2.00
N GLY A 75 7.73 -12.80 2.81
CA GLY A 75 7.86 -13.85 3.82
C GLY A 75 8.34 -15.20 3.30
N GLU A 76 8.56 -15.36 1.98
CA GLU A 76 9.07 -16.60 1.36
C GLU A 76 8.34 -17.86 1.88
N GLY A 77 7.01 -17.86 1.78
CA GLY A 77 6.17 -18.97 2.24
C GLY A 77 6.20 -19.22 3.75
N GLY A 78 6.64 -18.25 4.55
CA GLY A 78 6.78 -18.36 6.00
C GLY A 78 8.23 -18.53 6.48
N LEU A 79 9.20 -18.66 5.58
CA LEU A 79 10.62 -18.82 5.92
C LEU A 79 11.25 -17.51 6.41
N LEU A 80 10.76 -16.37 5.95
CA LEU A 80 11.28 -15.03 6.28
C LEU A 80 10.28 -14.20 7.10
N GLY A 81 9.54 -14.85 7.99
CA GLY A 81 8.47 -14.20 8.77
C GLY A 81 7.09 -14.71 8.37
N ARG A 82 6.09 -14.43 9.21
CA ARG A 82 4.75 -15.04 9.12
C ARG A 82 3.62 -14.03 8.97
N GLU A 83 3.92 -12.75 9.04
CA GLU A 83 2.96 -11.65 8.98
C GLU A 83 2.15 -11.71 7.67
N GLU A 84 2.74 -12.18 6.57
CA GLU A 84 2.01 -12.41 5.33
C GLU A 84 0.92 -13.47 5.46
N ILE A 85 1.24 -14.59 6.09
CA ILE A 85 0.32 -15.72 6.25
C ILE A 85 -0.77 -15.39 7.28
N ASP A 86 -0.37 -14.80 8.40
CA ASP A 86 -1.21 -14.65 9.58
C ASP A 86 -2.03 -13.35 9.56
N ILE A 87 -1.60 -12.34 8.80
CA ILE A 87 -2.16 -10.98 8.88
C ILE A 87 -2.50 -10.42 7.49
N ILE A 88 -1.53 -10.36 6.58
CA ILE A 88 -1.68 -9.60 5.32
C ILE A 88 -2.55 -10.37 4.30
N ALA A 89 -2.29 -11.65 4.06
CA ALA A 89 -3.09 -12.46 3.14
C ALA A 89 -4.56 -12.61 3.60
N PRO A 90 -4.86 -12.79 4.90
CA PRO A 90 -6.23 -12.71 5.41
C PRO A 90 -6.91 -11.36 5.12
N ALA A 91 -6.22 -10.23 5.34
CA ALA A 91 -6.76 -8.90 5.05
C ALA A 91 -7.05 -8.71 3.56
N ILE A 92 -6.15 -9.14 2.67
CA ILE A 92 -6.34 -9.09 1.21
C ILE A 92 -7.52 -9.96 0.80
N LYS A 93 -7.67 -11.16 1.39
CA LYS A 93 -8.81 -12.04 1.13
C LYS A 93 -10.12 -11.39 1.56
N ALA A 94 -10.17 -10.75 2.72
CA ALA A 94 -11.35 -10.03 3.19
C ALA A 94 -11.70 -8.84 2.27
N ALA A 95 -10.71 -8.06 1.86
CA ALA A 95 -10.88 -6.96 0.90
C ALA A 95 -11.46 -7.45 -0.45
N ARG A 96 -10.93 -8.55 -0.99
CA ARG A 96 -11.47 -9.19 -2.21
C ARG A 96 -12.90 -9.67 -2.02
N ALA A 97 -13.23 -10.26 -0.87
CA ALA A 97 -14.60 -10.68 -0.56
C ALA A 97 -15.56 -9.48 -0.45
N ALA A 98 -15.06 -8.30 -0.09
CA ALA A 98 -15.80 -7.03 -0.11
C ALA A 98 -15.90 -6.40 -1.52
N GLY A 99 -15.39 -7.06 -2.57
CA GLY A 99 -15.48 -6.60 -3.95
C GLY A 99 -14.34 -5.70 -4.43
N LEU A 100 -13.27 -5.54 -3.64
CA LEU A 100 -12.09 -4.77 -4.05
C LEU A 100 -11.16 -5.59 -4.96
N ASP A 101 -10.62 -4.95 -6.00
CA ASP A 101 -9.57 -5.54 -6.85
C ASP A 101 -8.19 -5.29 -6.21
N VAL A 102 -7.77 -6.25 -5.37
CA VAL A 102 -6.52 -6.18 -4.61
C VAL A 102 -5.61 -7.35 -4.99
N VAL A 103 -4.31 -7.09 -5.21
CA VAL A 103 -3.30 -8.11 -5.53
C VAL A 103 -2.18 -8.09 -4.50
N GLY A 104 -1.84 -9.26 -3.95
CA GLY A 104 -0.73 -9.44 -3.01
C GLY A 104 -0.93 -10.61 -2.03
N PRO A 105 -0.06 -10.72 -1.01
CA PRO A 105 1.12 -9.87 -0.80
C PRO A 105 2.18 -10.08 -1.87
N ILE A 106 2.76 -8.99 -2.38
CA ILE A 106 3.82 -9.00 -3.40
C ILE A 106 5.15 -8.61 -2.73
N PRO A 107 6.30 -9.22 -3.08
CA PRO A 107 7.60 -8.69 -2.68
C PRO A 107 7.73 -7.22 -3.09
N ALA A 108 8.13 -6.35 -2.16
CA ALA A 108 8.13 -4.90 -2.40
C ALA A 108 9.06 -4.50 -3.56
N ASP A 109 10.23 -5.14 -3.65
CA ASP A 109 11.19 -4.97 -4.74
C ASP A 109 10.61 -5.36 -6.11
N THR A 110 9.69 -6.33 -6.14
CA THR A 110 8.97 -6.74 -7.35
C THR A 110 7.79 -5.80 -7.66
N ALA A 111 7.04 -5.37 -6.65
CA ALA A 111 5.86 -4.51 -6.79
C ALA A 111 6.15 -3.18 -7.50
N PHE A 112 7.38 -2.67 -7.38
CA PHE A 112 7.83 -1.42 -8.00
C PHE A 112 8.53 -1.59 -9.35
N VAL A 113 8.64 -2.81 -9.89
CA VAL A 113 9.16 -3.03 -11.25
C VAL A 113 8.21 -2.37 -12.26
N PRO A 114 8.70 -1.58 -13.24
CA PRO A 114 7.84 -0.75 -14.10
C PRO A 114 6.70 -1.49 -14.82
N SER A 115 6.93 -2.74 -15.24
CA SER A 115 5.93 -3.58 -15.90
C SER A 115 4.79 -3.96 -14.95
N LEU A 116 5.13 -4.48 -13.77
CA LEU A 116 4.13 -4.89 -12.78
C LEU A 116 3.40 -3.68 -12.20
N LEU A 117 4.14 -2.61 -11.89
CA LEU A 117 3.58 -1.37 -11.41
C LEU A 117 2.56 -0.77 -12.39
N ALA A 118 2.56 -1.16 -13.68
CA ALA A 118 1.68 -0.58 -14.70
C ALA A 118 0.26 -1.13 -14.61
N GLU A 119 0.09 -2.21 -13.86
CA GLU A 119 -1.17 -2.90 -13.66
C GLU A 119 -2.00 -2.33 -12.50
N PHE A 120 -1.44 -1.40 -11.73
CA PHE A 120 -2.01 -0.92 -10.47
C PHE A 120 -2.17 0.59 -10.44
N ASP A 121 -3.28 1.04 -9.84
CA ASP A 121 -3.57 2.46 -9.61
C ASP A 121 -2.90 2.98 -8.33
N CYS A 122 -2.62 2.07 -7.39
CA CYS A 122 -1.96 2.36 -6.11
C CYS A 122 -1.20 1.13 -5.60
N VAL A 123 -0.04 1.38 -4.99
CA VAL A 123 0.71 0.41 -4.19
C VAL A 123 0.53 0.74 -2.71
N VAL A 124 0.18 -0.26 -1.91
CA VAL A 124 0.14 -0.18 -0.45
C VAL A 124 1.43 -0.77 0.09
N ALA A 125 2.26 0.10 0.69
CA ALA A 125 3.45 -0.27 1.41
C ALA A 125 3.15 -0.42 2.92
N MET A 126 3.81 -1.38 3.57
CA MET A 126 3.61 -1.68 4.99
C MET A 126 4.20 -0.58 5.89
N TYR A 127 5.30 0.04 5.47
CA TYR A 127 5.96 1.11 6.22
C TYR A 127 6.59 2.16 5.31
N HIS A 128 6.90 3.31 5.89
CA HIS A 128 7.36 4.52 5.21
C HIS A 128 8.52 4.27 4.23
N ASP A 129 9.63 3.72 4.72
CA ASP A 129 10.83 3.52 3.90
C ASP A 129 10.74 2.34 2.92
N GLN A 130 9.63 1.60 2.91
CA GLN A 130 9.41 0.53 1.93
C GLN A 130 9.00 1.07 0.56
N GLY A 131 8.19 2.15 0.52
CA GLY A 131 7.62 2.68 -0.72
C GLY A 131 8.10 4.09 -1.09
N LEU A 132 8.41 4.93 -0.10
CA LEU A 132 8.72 6.33 -0.37
C LEU A 132 10.08 6.57 -1.04
N PRO A 133 11.14 5.76 -0.82
CA PRO A 133 12.38 5.92 -1.58
C PRO A 133 12.16 5.78 -3.10
N VAL A 134 11.37 4.79 -3.53
CA VAL A 134 11.04 4.59 -4.94
C VAL A 134 10.21 5.76 -5.48
N LEU A 135 9.18 6.18 -4.74
CA LEU A 135 8.34 7.29 -5.16
C LEU A 135 9.12 8.60 -5.29
N LYS A 136 9.96 8.94 -4.31
CA LYS A 136 10.77 10.16 -4.35
C LYS A 136 11.79 10.14 -5.49
N HIS A 137 12.34 8.97 -5.78
CA HIS A 137 13.20 8.77 -6.95
C HIS A 137 12.43 9.02 -8.25
N ALA A 138 11.25 8.41 -8.40
CA ALA A 138 10.42 8.55 -9.59
C ALA A 138 9.82 9.96 -9.77
N SER A 139 9.55 10.67 -8.68
CA SER A 139 8.90 11.98 -8.72
C SER A 139 9.87 13.16 -8.85
N PHE A 140 11.19 12.92 -8.86
CA PHE A 140 12.23 13.95 -8.91
C PHE A 140 12.00 15.11 -7.92
N GLY A 141 11.52 14.80 -6.71
CA GLY A 141 11.23 15.80 -5.67
C GLY A 141 9.85 16.47 -5.74
N HIS A 142 9.04 16.21 -6.76
CA HIS A 142 7.68 16.76 -6.92
C HIS A 142 6.57 15.91 -6.28
N GLY A 143 6.92 15.00 -5.37
CA GLY A 143 5.94 14.15 -4.70
C GLY A 143 5.06 14.96 -3.74
N ILE A 144 3.75 14.76 -3.81
CA ILE A 144 2.76 15.41 -2.95
C ILE A 144 2.26 14.40 -1.92
N ASN A 145 2.08 14.85 -0.67
CA ASN A 145 1.44 14.06 0.38
C ASN A 145 -0.06 14.42 0.45
N ILE A 146 -0.92 13.39 0.46
CA ILE A 146 -2.37 13.49 0.52
C ILE A 146 -2.86 12.72 1.77
N THR A 147 -3.82 13.31 2.48
CA THR A 147 -4.47 12.75 3.68
C THR A 147 -5.98 12.86 3.56
#